data_AF-A0A938NGA5-F1
#
_entry.id   AF-A0A938NGA5-F1
#
_cell.length_a   1.000
_cell.length_b   1.000
_cell.length_c   1.000
_cell.angle_alpha   90.00
_cell.angle_beta   90.00
_cell.angle_gamma   90.00
#
_symmetry.space_group_name_H-M   'P 1'
#
loop_
_entity.id
_entity.type
_entity.pdbx_description
1 polymer ?
#
loop_
_entity_poly.entity_id
_entity_poly.type
_entity_poly.pdbx_seq_one_letter_code
_entity_poly.pdbx_strand_id
1 'polypeptide(L)'
;MSAALRFEIFSASDSPGGAALPWAADLPRLAANALGARRALLARTCPGADFLGWLDLPVGAEEWRGSLQDLAGELRGEVKHLVVCGIGGSTLGARALIEAFAEPGPTGGLLLRGPRGRALGPEIHIAGEQM
;
A
#
# COMPACT_ATOMS: atom_id res chain seq x y z
N MET A 1 2.13 23.96 -26.99
CA MET A 1 0.76 23.73 -26.48
C MET A 1 0.73 22.34 -25.86
N SER A 2 0.73 22.27 -24.53
CA SER A 2 0.82 21.01 -23.77
C SER A 2 -0.53 20.32 -23.76
N ALA A 3 -0.63 19.13 -24.34
CA ALA A 3 -1.81 18.28 -24.21
C ALA A 3 -1.74 17.59 -22.85
N ALA A 4 -2.54 18.08 -21.89
CA ALA A 4 -2.73 17.40 -20.62
C ALA A 4 -3.33 16.01 -20.88
N LEU A 5 -2.61 14.96 -20.46
CA LEU A 5 -3.13 13.59 -20.46
C LEU A 5 -4.29 13.52 -19.46
N ARG A 6 -5.53 13.56 -19.99
CA ARG A 6 -6.72 13.19 -19.22
C ARG A 6 -6.83 11.67 -19.22
N PHE A 7 -6.72 11.07 -18.04
CA PHE A 7 -7.07 9.67 -17.82
C PHE A 7 -8.54 9.60 -17.40
N GLU A 8 -9.43 9.26 -18.32
CA GLU A 8 -10.81 8.90 -17.96
C GLU A 8 -10.81 7.47 -17.44
N ILE A 9 -11.11 7.31 -16.15
CA ILE A 9 -11.28 6.01 -15.51
C ILE A 9 -12.74 5.60 -15.70
N PHE A 10 -13.00 4.67 -16.61
CA PHE A 10 -14.31 4.04 -16.78
C PHE A 10 -14.49 2.94 -15.74
N SER A 11 -15.67 2.88 -15.10
CA SER A 11 -16.02 1.84 -14.14
C SER A 11 -16.33 0.53 -14.89
N ALA A 12 -16.08 -0.62 -14.26
CA ALA A 12 -16.45 -1.92 -14.83
C ALA A 12 -17.96 -2.03 -15.12
N SER A 13 -18.79 -1.24 -14.42
CA SER A 13 -20.24 -1.11 -14.63
C SER A 13 -20.64 -0.36 -15.90
N ASP A 14 -19.72 0.40 -16.51
CA ASP A 14 -19.95 1.13 -17.76
C ASP A 14 -19.72 0.25 -18.99
N SER A 15 -19.47 -1.05 -18.79
CA SER A 15 -19.39 -2.03 -19.86
C SER A 15 -20.76 -2.11 -20.54
N PRO A 16 -20.90 -1.70 -21.81
CA PRO A 16 -22.14 -1.93 -22.54
C PRO A 16 -22.25 -3.45 -22.64
N GLY A 17 -23.26 -4.03 -21.98
CA GLY A 17 -23.46 -5.48 -21.97
C GLY A 17 -23.35 -6.05 -23.38
N GLY A 18 -22.25 -6.75 -23.66
CA GLY A 18 -21.97 -7.41 -24.94
C GLY A 18 -21.11 -6.66 -25.97
N ALA A 19 -20.70 -5.40 -25.75
CA ALA A 19 -19.75 -4.72 -26.65
C ALA A 19 -18.30 -4.96 -26.20
N ALA A 20 -17.40 -5.24 -27.16
CA ALA A 20 -15.98 -5.36 -26.89
C ALA A 20 -15.48 -4.08 -26.19
N LEU A 21 -14.74 -4.25 -25.08
CA LEU A 21 -14.18 -3.14 -24.33
C LEU A 21 -13.38 -2.23 -25.29
N PRO A 22 -13.53 -0.89 -25.19
CA PRO A 22 -13.00 0.04 -26.20
C PRO A 22 -11.48 -0.03 -26.37
N TRP A 23 -10.75 -0.55 -25.39
CA TRP A 23 -9.29 -0.74 -25.39
C TRP A 23 -8.85 -2.15 -25.83
N ALA A 24 -9.79 -3.06 -26.12
CA ALA A 24 -9.47 -4.44 -26.49
C ALA A 24 -8.66 -4.53 -27.80
N ALA A 25 -8.87 -3.59 -28.73
CA ALA A 25 -8.09 -3.49 -29.96
C ALA A 25 -6.65 -3.02 -29.71
N ASP A 26 -6.40 -2.26 -28.63
CA ASP A 26 -5.08 -1.76 -28.26
C ASP A 26 -4.29 -2.76 -27.40
N LEU A 27 -4.95 -3.75 -26.80
CA LEU A 27 -4.32 -4.76 -25.96
C LEU A 27 -3.10 -5.43 -26.57
N PRO A 28 -3.12 -5.90 -27.83
CA PRO A 28 -1.96 -6.57 -28.40
C PRO A 28 -0.72 -5.66 -28.45
N ARG A 29 -0.91 -4.37 -28.77
CA ARG A 29 0.15 -3.36 -28.78
C ARG A 29 0.69 -3.11 -27.36
N LEU A 30 -0.21 -2.93 -26.39
CA LEU A 30 0.16 -2.68 -25.00
C LEU A 30 0.82 -3.90 -24.35
N ALA A 31 0.37 -5.11 -24.70
CA ALA A 31 0.91 -6.37 -24.20
C ALA A 31 2.38 -6.55 -24.59
N ALA A 32 2.76 -6.23 -25.83
CA ALA A 32 4.15 -6.32 -26.27
C ALA A 32 5.08 -5.43 -25.40
N ASN A 33 4.67 -4.17 -25.17
CA ASN A 33 5.42 -3.24 -24.33
C ASN A 33 5.47 -3.69 -22.86
N ALA A 34 4.35 -4.13 -22.31
CA ALA A 34 4.25 -4.62 -20.93
C ALA A 34 5.13 -5.86 -20.70
N LEU A 35 5.15 -6.80 -21.65
CA LEU A 35 6.01 -7.99 -21.59
C LEU A 35 7.50 -7.63 -21.69
N GLY A 36 7.86 -6.66 -22.53
CA GLY A 36 9.22 -6.12 -22.60
C GLY A 36 9.66 -5.49 -21.28
N ALA A 37 8.83 -4.61 -20.72
CA ALA A 37 9.10 -3.97 -19.42
C ALA A 37 9.20 -4.99 -18.28
N ARG A 38 8.30 -5.99 -18.25
CA ARG A 38 8.34 -7.08 -17.27
C ARG A 38 9.64 -7.88 -17.36
N ARG A 39 10.11 -8.21 -18.57
CA ARG A 39 11.40 -8.92 -18.75
C ARG A 39 12.56 -8.09 -18.22
N ALA A 40 12.61 -6.79 -18.53
CA ALA A 40 13.66 -5.89 -18.06
C ALA A 40 13.66 -5.73 -16.53
N LEU A 41 12.47 -5.65 -15.90
CA LEU A 41 12.33 -5.62 -14.44
C LEU A 41 12.85 -6.90 -13.79
N LEU A 42 12.41 -8.08 -14.27
CA LEU A 42 12.83 -9.37 -13.72
C LEU A 42 14.31 -9.68 -13.97
N ALA A 43 14.86 -9.22 -15.09
CA ALA A 43 16.29 -9.32 -15.39
C ALA A 43 17.14 -8.24 -14.70
N ARG A 44 16.51 -7.29 -13.99
CA ARG A 44 17.15 -6.13 -13.35
C ARG A 44 18.03 -5.31 -14.32
N THR A 45 17.60 -5.16 -15.57
CA THR A 45 18.32 -4.40 -16.61
C THR A 45 17.68 -3.05 -16.93
N CYS A 46 16.56 -2.71 -16.28
CA CYS A 46 15.89 -1.43 -16.46
C CYS A 46 16.58 -0.28 -15.72
N PRO A 47 16.37 0.98 -16.14
CA PRO A 47 16.77 2.14 -15.34
C PRO A 47 16.23 2.05 -13.90
N GLY A 48 17.06 2.37 -12.91
CA GLY A 48 16.70 2.27 -11.49
C GLY A 48 16.72 0.86 -10.91
N ALA A 49 17.41 -0.09 -11.56
CA ALA A 49 17.54 -1.48 -11.11
C ALA A 49 18.01 -1.63 -9.65
N ASP A 50 18.76 -0.66 -9.12
CA ASP A 50 19.23 -0.62 -7.73
C ASP A 50 18.09 -0.55 -6.70
N PHE A 51 16.90 -0.10 -7.10
CA PHE A 51 15.73 0.11 -6.22
C PHE A 51 14.65 -0.98 -6.37
N LEU A 52 14.99 -2.15 -6.91
CA LEU A 52 14.02 -3.24 -7.17
C LEU A 52 13.82 -4.21 -5.99
N GLY A 53 14.33 -3.91 -4.79
CA GLY A 53 14.22 -4.80 -3.62
C GLY A 53 12.77 -5.13 -3.21
N TRP A 54 11.80 -4.30 -3.60
CA TRP A 54 10.37 -4.55 -3.37
C TRP A 54 9.83 -5.76 -4.14
N LEU A 55 10.48 -6.20 -5.23
CA LEU A 55 10.08 -7.40 -5.98
C LEU A 55 10.23 -8.67 -5.13
N ASP A 56 11.31 -8.72 -4.35
CA ASP A 56 11.66 -9.89 -3.54
C ASP A 56 11.04 -9.81 -2.13
N LEU A 57 10.66 -8.62 -1.68
CA LEU A 57 10.14 -8.34 -0.34
C LEU A 57 9.00 -9.28 0.11
N PRO A 58 7.98 -9.61 -0.71
CA PRO A 58 6.88 -10.49 -0.27
C PRO A 58 7.33 -11.91 0.11
N VAL A 59 8.42 -12.40 -0.50
CA VAL A 59 8.96 -13.75 -0.25
C VAL A 59 10.10 -13.71 0.76
N GLY A 60 10.96 -12.69 0.70
CA GLY A 60 12.10 -12.52 1.61
C GLY A 60 11.75 -11.96 3.00
N ALA A 61 10.47 -11.65 3.26
CA ALA A 61 10.04 -11.07 4.53
C ALA A 61 10.27 -11.97 5.76
N GLU A 62 10.41 -13.28 5.56
CA GLU A 62 10.47 -14.24 6.66
C GLU A 62 11.68 -14.04 7.58
N GLU A 63 12.80 -13.55 7.04
CA GLU A 63 14.04 -13.33 7.80
C GLU A 63 13.89 -12.31 8.94
N TRP A 64 13.07 -11.27 8.73
CA TRP A 64 12.87 -10.19 9.70
C TRP A 64 11.46 -10.18 10.32
N ARG A 65 10.54 -11.02 9.83
CA ARG A 65 9.17 -11.11 10.34
C ARG A 65 9.13 -11.42 11.83
N GLY A 66 9.97 -12.35 12.30
CA GLY A 66 10.06 -12.74 13.71
C GLY A 66 10.39 -11.54 14.61
N SER A 67 11.50 -10.86 14.33
CA SER A 67 11.93 -9.68 15.09
C SER A 67 10.88 -8.56 15.12
N LEU A 68 10.15 -8.35 14.01
CA LEU A 68 9.04 -7.38 14.00
C LEU A 68 7.84 -7.83 14.84
N GLN A 69 7.51 -9.13 14.84
CA GLN A 69 6.44 -9.67 15.66
C GLN A 69 6.77 -9.58 17.15
N ASP A 70 8.02 -9.85 17.53
CA ASP A 70 8.51 -9.74 18.90
C ASP A 70 8.42 -8.30 19.41
N LEU A 71 8.96 -7.34 18.65
CA LEU A 71 8.86 -5.91 18.98
C LEU A 71 7.40 -5.45 19.04
N ALA A 72 6.56 -5.88 18.10
CA ALA A 72 5.14 -5.56 18.14
C ALA A 72 4.45 -6.19 19.36
N GLY A 73 4.91 -7.33 19.87
CA GLY A 73 4.43 -7.95 21.10
C GLY A 73 4.80 -7.13 22.33
N GLU A 74 6.06 -6.73 22.44
CA GLU A 74 6.57 -5.84 23.50
C GLU A 74 5.79 -4.52 23.56
N LEU A 75 5.68 -3.83 22.43
CA LEU A 75 4.94 -2.57 22.33
C LEU A 75 3.46 -2.73 22.73
N ARG A 76 2.82 -3.85 22.39
CA ARG A 76 1.42 -4.09 22.79
C ARG A 76 1.24 -4.33 24.29
N GLY A 77 2.28 -4.79 24.98
CA GLY A 77 2.26 -5.00 26.43
C GLY A 77 2.49 -3.73 27.23
N GLU A 78 3.34 -2.84 26.72
CA GLU A 78 3.85 -1.70 27.50
C GLU A 78 3.33 -0.33 27.03
N VAL A 79 2.96 -0.21 25.75
CA VAL A 79 2.63 1.06 25.12
C VAL A 79 1.12 1.22 25.00
N LYS A 80 0.61 2.34 25.53
CA LYS A 80 -0.80 2.76 25.36
C LYS A 80 -1.01 3.62 24.13
N HIS A 81 -0.05 4.48 23.79
CA HIS A 81 -0.10 5.39 22.66
C HIS A 81 1.19 5.30 21.85
N LEU A 82 1.07 5.07 20.54
CA LEU A 82 2.20 5.02 19.60
C LEU A 82 2.10 6.21 18.65
N VAL A 83 3.11 7.09 18.67
CA VAL A 83 3.18 8.24 17.75
C VAL A 83 4.11 7.90 16.59
N VAL A 84 3.57 7.90 15.37
CA VAL A 84 4.32 7.68 14.14
C VAL A 84 4.76 9.04 13.58
N CYS A 85 6.07 9.26 13.55
CA CYS A 85 6.69 10.47 13.00
C CYS A 85 7.38 10.15 11.67
N GLY A 86 6.94 10.77 10.57
CA GLY A 86 7.57 10.61 9.26
C GLY A 86 6.83 11.36 8.16
N ILE A 87 7.42 11.44 6.96
CA ILE A 87 6.82 12.11 5.80
C ILE A 87 6.92 11.24 4.53
N GLY A 88 6.01 11.46 3.57
CA GLY A 88 6.00 10.73 2.31
C GLY A 88 5.79 9.22 2.49
N GLY A 89 6.57 8.40 1.77
CA GLY A 89 6.39 6.95 1.74
C GLY A 89 6.52 6.26 3.11
N SER A 90 7.30 6.82 4.04
CA SER A 90 7.47 6.26 5.38
C SER A 90 6.19 6.30 6.23
N THR A 91 5.27 7.22 5.92
CA THR A 91 4.03 7.42 6.67
C THR A 91 2.80 7.03 5.86
N LEU A 92 2.77 7.34 4.56
CA LEU A 92 1.60 7.08 3.71
C LEU A 92 1.26 5.58 3.62
N GLY A 93 2.26 4.70 3.53
CA GLY A 93 2.03 3.25 3.50
C GLY A 93 1.47 2.71 4.82
N ALA A 94 2.05 3.13 5.95
CA ALA A 94 1.56 2.74 7.27
C ALA A 94 0.15 3.28 7.53
N ARG A 95 -0.08 4.56 7.20
CA ARG A 95 -1.37 5.22 7.32
C ARG A 95 -2.46 4.50 6.53
N ALA A 96 -2.22 4.22 5.25
CA ALA A 96 -3.21 3.56 4.40
C ALA A 96 -3.69 2.23 4.98
N LEU A 97 -2.78 1.44 5.57
CA LEU A 97 -3.13 0.18 6.22
C LEU A 97 -3.84 0.42 7.57
N ILE A 98 -3.35 1.32 8.40
CA ILE A 98 -3.95 1.59 9.72
C ILE A 98 -5.37 2.15 9.54
N GLU A 99 -5.59 3.13 8.67
CA GLU A 99 -6.92 3.68 8.41
C GLU A 99 -7.89 2.65 7.79
N ALA A 100 -7.38 1.70 6.99
CA ALA A 100 -8.21 0.66 6.41
C ALA A 100 -8.69 -0.39 7.45
N PHE A 101 -7.93 -0.60 8.52
CA PHE A 101 -8.20 -1.69 9.48
C PHE A 101 -8.52 -1.23 10.91
N ALA A 102 -8.25 0.03 11.25
CA ALA A 102 -8.48 0.59 12.57
C ALA A 102 -9.72 1.47 12.62
N GLU A 103 -10.23 1.67 13.83
CA GLU A 103 -11.36 2.56 14.12
C GLU A 103 -10.88 3.74 14.97
N PRO A 104 -11.66 4.83 15.07
CA PRO A 104 -11.37 5.92 16.00
C PRO A 104 -11.20 5.42 17.44
N GLY A 105 -10.07 5.79 18.04
CA GLY A 105 -9.75 5.52 19.42
C GLY A 105 -10.32 6.59 20.37
N PRO A 106 -10.26 6.34 21.69
CA PRO A 106 -10.83 7.22 22.70
C PRO A 106 -10.10 8.57 22.84
N THR A 107 -8.84 8.68 22.39
CA THR A 107 -8.05 9.92 22.49
C THR A 107 -7.88 10.65 21.17
N GLY A 108 -8.64 10.25 20.14
CA GLY A 108 -8.60 10.84 18.81
C GLY A 108 -7.55 10.25 17.87
N GLY A 109 -6.89 9.15 18.27
CA GLY A 109 -6.03 8.35 17.39
C GLY A 109 -6.81 7.22 16.72
N LEU A 110 -6.08 6.25 16.17
CA LEU A 110 -6.61 5.06 15.50
C LEU A 110 -6.29 3.80 16.32
N LEU A 111 -7.28 2.96 16.55
CA LEU A 111 -7.16 1.76 17.37
C LEU A 111 -7.61 0.52 16.62
N LEU A 112 -6.70 -0.46 16.51
CA LEU A 112 -7.03 -1.78 16.00
C LEU A 112 -7.86 -2.54 17.03
N ARG A 113 -9.03 -3.05 16.63
CA ARG A 113 -9.92 -3.84 17.48
C ARG A 113 -10.06 -5.26 16.98
N GLY A 114 -10.09 -6.19 17.92
CA GLY A 114 -10.32 -7.59 17.69
C GLY A 114 -11.80 -7.95 17.83
N PRO A 115 -12.12 -9.26 17.74
CA PRO A 115 -13.45 -9.76 18.03
C PRO A 115 -13.93 -9.25 19.39
N ARG A 116 -15.21 -8.84 19.46
CA ARG A 116 -15.85 -8.26 20.66
C ARG A 116 -15.30 -6.88 21.07
N GLY A 117 -14.65 -6.14 20.15
CA GLY A 117 -14.25 -4.75 20.36
C GLY A 117 -13.02 -4.55 21.26
N ARG A 118 -12.32 -5.64 21.62
CA ARG A 118 -11.10 -5.59 22.44
C ARG A 118 -9.99 -4.88 21.66
N ALA A 119 -9.30 -3.94 22.31
CA ALA A 119 -8.08 -3.33 21.77
C ALA A 119 -7.00 -4.40 21.49
N LEU A 120 -6.41 -4.37 20.30
CA LEU A 120 -5.34 -5.30 19.90
C LEU A 120 -3.94 -4.74 20.17
N GLY A 121 -3.83 -3.49 20.60
CA GLY A 121 -2.55 -2.83 20.84
C GLY A 121 -2.72 -1.36 21.25
N PRO A 122 -1.65 -0.55 21.15
CA PRO A 122 -1.71 0.88 21.43
C PRO A 122 -2.65 1.60 20.48
N GLU A 123 -3.20 2.72 20.95
CA GLU A 123 -3.82 3.71 20.08
C GLU A 123 -2.73 4.45 19.30
N ILE A 124 -2.84 4.46 17.98
CA ILE A 124 -1.83 4.99 17.06
C ILE A 124 -2.19 6.42 16.67
N HIS A 125 -1.21 7.31 16.76
CA HIS A 125 -1.31 8.72 16.39
C HIS A 125 -0.29 9.02 15.29
N ILE A 126 -0.70 9.69 14.21
CA ILE A 126 0.21 10.09 13.13
C ILE A 126 0.54 11.57 13.31
N ALA A 127 1.83 11.88 13.50
CA ALA A 127 2.27 13.25 13.70
C ALA A 127 2.08 14.09 12.42
N GLY A 128 1.63 15.34 12.58
CA GLY A 128 1.41 16.28 11.47
C GLY A 128 -0.02 16.35 10.92
N GLU A 129 -0.98 15.64 11.53
CA GLU A 129 -2.40 15.71 11.17
C GLU A 129 -3.20 16.79 11.90
N GLN A 130 -2.70 17.32 13.01
CA GLN A 130 -3.40 18.33 13.82
C GLN A 130 -2.94 19.76 13.51
N MET A 131 -2.98 20.16 12.24
CA MET A 131 -2.87 21.58 11.86
C MET A 131 -3.96 21.99 10.90
#